data_AF-A0A531KNI2-F1
#
_entry.id   AF-A0A531KNI2-F1
#
_cell.length_a   1.000
_cell.length_b   1.000
_cell.length_c   1.000
_cell.angle_alpha   90.00
_cell.angle_beta   90.00
_cell.angle_gamma   90.00
#
_symmetry.space_group_name_H-M   'P 1'
#
loop_
_entity.id
_entity.type
_entity.pdbx_description
1 polymer ?
#
loop_
_entity_poly.entity_id
_entity_poly.type
_entity_poly.pdbx_seq_one_letter_code
_entity_poly.pdbx_strand_id
1 'polypeptide(L)'
;AEKQAIEREIAQEEHSKERSHSVPGIFRDPRVWLMCLIYFCFVMGQYGLTFWMPTLVKATGVAGNLNIGLISAIPFICAVIAMNFFGRSADRYRERRWHLVVPALFGAIGFVIAATSPDPTIAIAFLSLAAAGAITCAPLFWSLPTAFLGGTGAAAGIALINSVGNLAGFVSPYLVGYLKDLTGTTQVGMYALAAILVVGAILVLTVPPKLVNR
;
A
#
# COMPACT_ATOMS: atom_id res chain seq x y z
N ALA A 1 -33.71 -3.12 -27.70
CA ALA A 1 -34.22 -3.28 -26.32
C ALA A 1 -33.06 -3.36 -25.31
N GLU A 2 -32.12 -4.31 -25.45
CA GLU A 2 -30.95 -4.42 -24.55
C GLU A 2 -30.09 -3.16 -24.47
N LYS A 3 -29.75 -2.54 -25.61
CA LYS A 3 -28.90 -1.34 -25.62
C LYS A 3 -29.48 -0.17 -24.81
N GLN A 4 -30.81 0.01 -24.87
CA GLN A 4 -31.52 1.04 -24.11
C GLN A 4 -31.70 0.69 -22.64
N ALA A 5 -31.71 -0.60 -22.28
CA ALA A 5 -31.70 -1.04 -20.90
C ALA A 5 -30.33 -0.78 -20.26
N ILE A 6 -29.24 -1.08 -20.97
CA ILE A 6 -27.87 -0.80 -20.54
C ILE A 6 -27.63 0.71 -20.43
N GLU A 7 -28.06 1.51 -21.41
CA GLU A 7 -27.94 2.98 -21.34
C GLU A 7 -28.72 3.59 -20.17
N ARG A 8 -29.90 3.03 -19.82
CA ARG A 8 -30.67 3.47 -18.66
C ARG A 8 -30.04 3.05 -17.33
N GLU A 9 -29.45 1.87 -17.27
CA GLU A 9 -28.77 1.36 -16.08
C GLU A 9 -27.48 2.15 -15.80
N ILE A 10 -26.70 2.46 -16.86
CA ILE A 10 -25.54 3.35 -16.78
C ILE A 10 -25.97 4.76 -16.34
N ALA A 11 -27.04 5.33 -16.92
CA ALA A 11 -27.53 6.65 -16.55
C ALA A 11 -28.07 6.71 -15.11
N GLN A 12 -28.67 5.63 -14.59
CA GLN A 12 -29.08 5.54 -13.18
C GLN A 12 -27.87 5.37 -12.23
N GLU A 13 -26.84 4.62 -12.63
CA GLU A 13 -25.58 4.53 -11.89
C GLU A 13 -24.81 5.86 -11.89
N GLU A 14 -24.80 6.61 -12.99
CA GLU A 14 -24.21 7.94 -13.06
C GLU A 14 -24.98 8.94 -12.18
N HIS A 15 -26.31 8.99 -12.29
CA HIS A 15 -27.12 9.91 -11.47
C HIS A 15 -27.07 9.60 -9.96
N SER A 16 -26.94 8.33 -9.56
CA SER A 16 -26.76 7.96 -8.15
C SER A 16 -25.37 8.31 -7.61
N LYS A 17 -24.32 8.24 -8.46
CA LYS A 17 -22.98 8.74 -8.14
C LYS A 17 -22.93 10.27 -8.06
N GLU A 18 -23.63 10.98 -8.95
CA GLU A 18 -23.66 12.44 -8.97
C GLU A 18 -24.41 13.07 -7.78
N ARG A 19 -25.55 12.51 -7.37
CA ARG A 19 -26.35 13.04 -6.25
C ARG A 19 -25.70 12.88 -4.87
N SER A 20 -24.68 12.02 -4.73
CA SER A 20 -24.08 11.63 -3.45
C SER A 20 -22.78 12.39 -3.08
N HIS A 21 -22.14 13.09 -4.03
CA HIS A 21 -20.75 13.56 -3.82
C HIS A 21 -20.56 15.06 -4.13
N SER A 22 -21.20 15.92 -3.33
CA SER A 22 -20.76 17.32 -3.24
C SER A 22 -19.39 17.41 -2.56
N VAL A 23 -18.54 18.36 -2.98
CA VAL A 23 -17.18 18.53 -2.42
C VAL A 23 -17.17 18.60 -0.88
N PRO A 24 -18.08 19.32 -0.19
CA PRO A 24 -18.14 19.32 1.27
C PRO A 24 -18.59 17.98 1.87
N GLY A 25 -19.43 17.22 1.16
CA GLY A 25 -19.91 15.91 1.59
C GLY A 25 -18.80 14.87 1.70
N ILE A 26 -17.75 15.01 0.89
CA ILE A 26 -16.60 14.09 0.87
C ILE A 26 -15.76 14.19 2.14
N PHE A 27 -15.54 15.41 2.64
CA PHE A 27 -14.81 15.60 3.89
C PHE A 27 -15.55 15.00 5.11
N ARG A 28 -16.86 14.79 4.99
CA ARG A 28 -17.70 14.17 6.03
C ARG A 28 -17.94 12.67 5.81
N ASP A 29 -17.52 12.11 4.68
CA ASP A 29 -17.75 10.68 4.40
C ASP A 29 -16.70 9.82 5.14
N PRO A 30 -17.12 8.98 6.12
CA PRO A 30 -16.20 8.12 6.86
C PRO A 30 -15.49 7.09 5.96
N ARG A 31 -16.06 6.75 4.79
CA ARG A 31 -15.44 5.83 3.83
C ARG A 31 -14.20 6.44 3.20
N VAL A 32 -14.21 7.76 2.95
CA VAL A 32 -13.06 8.49 2.39
C VAL A 32 -11.94 8.53 3.43
N TRP A 33 -12.26 8.80 4.70
CA TRP A 33 -11.27 8.74 5.78
C TRP A 33 -10.70 7.34 6.01
N LEU A 34 -11.52 6.28 5.89
CA LEU A 34 -11.03 4.91 5.92
C LEU A 34 -10.06 4.64 4.76
N MET A 35 -10.37 5.12 3.55
CA MET A 35 -9.44 5.03 2.41
C MET A 35 -8.15 5.81 2.65
N CYS A 36 -8.23 7.03 3.22
CA CYS A 36 -7.07 7.81 3.61
C CYS A 36 -6.17 7.02 4.58
N LEU A 37 -6.76 6.38 5.60
CA LEU A 37 -6.02 5.61 6.61
C LEU A 37 -5.36 4.36 6.00
N ILE A 38 -6.08 3.61 5.17
CA ILE A 38 -5.53 2.45 4.47
C ILE A 38 -4.36 2.87 3.56
N TYR A 39 -4.56 3.92 2.76
CA TYR A 39 -3.52 4.43 1.87
C TYR A 39 -2.31 4.93 2.66
N PHE A 40 -2.55 5.65 3.76
CA PHE A 40 -1.51 6.09 4.68
C PHE A 40 -0.66 4.91 5.17
N CYS A 41 -1.26 3.81 5.64
CA CYS A 41 -0.52 2.63 6.08
C CYS A 41 0.37 2.03 4.97
N PHE A 42 -0.17 1.84 3.76
CA PHE A 42 0.59 1.24 2.67
C PHE A 42 1.70 2.16 2.16
N VAL A 43 1.42 3.45 2.02
CA VAL A 43 2.39 4.45 1.60
C VAL A 43 3.48 4.65 2.66
N MET A 44 3.13 4.56 3.94
CA MET A 44 4.09 4.57 5.05
C MET A 44 5.06 3.39 4.97
N GLY A 45 4.54 2.18 4.70
CA GLY A 45 5.34 0.98 4.47
C GLY A 45 6.27 1.11 3.27
N GLN A 46 5.73 1.60 2.15
CA GLN A 46 6.47 1.84 0.90
C GLN A 46 7.60 2.86 1.07
N TYR A 47 7.31 4.02 1.66
CA TYR A 47 8.32 5.05 1.88
C TYR A 47 9.34 4.65 2.93
N GLY A 48 8.90 3.99 4.01
CA GLY A 48 9.78 3.49 5.05
C GLY A 48 10.79 2.52 4.48
N LEU A 49 10.33 1.58 3.67
CA LEU A 49 11.21 0.70 2.93
C LEU A 49 12.14 1.48 2.00
N THR A 50 11.61 2.33 1.12
CA THR A 50 12.39 3.02 0.08
C THR A 50 13.49 3.90 0.66
N PHE A 51 13.19 4.68 1.70
CA PHE A 51 14.17 5.56 2.35
C PHE A 51 15.21 4.78 3.14
N TRP A 52 14.79 3.72 3.84
CA TRP A 52 15.69 2.96 4.69
C TRP A 52 16.38 1.82 3.96
N MET A 53 16.01 1.51 2.72
CA MET A 53 16.49 0.37 1.95
C MET A 53 18.02 0.21 1.99
N PRO A 54 18.81 1.26 1.68
CA PRO A 54 20.26 1.13 1.68
C PRO A 54 20.81 0.89 3.10
N THR A 55 20.16 1.46 4.11
CA THR A 55 20.52 1.26 5.52
C THR A 55 20.18 -0.14 6.00
N LEU A 56 19.04 -0.70 5.57
CA LEU A 56 18.64 -2.07 5.89
C LEU A 56 19.60 -3.07 5.26
N VAL A 57 19.98 -2.87 3.99
CA VAL A 57 20.99 -3.69 3.31
C VAL A 57 22.37 -3.53 3.94
N LYS A 58 22.76 -2.32 4.37
CA LYS A 58 24.01 -2.13 5.10
C LYS A 58 24.02 -2.86 6.44
N ALA A 59 22.87 -2.91 7.13
CA ALA A 59 22.72 -3.57 8.42
C ALA A 59 22.86 -5.10 8.32
N THR A 60 22.67 -5.69 7.14
CA THR A 60 22.93 -7.13 6.93
C THR A 60 24.42 -7.46 6.81
N GLY A 61 25.33 -6.48 6.88
CA GLY A 61 26.78 -6.72 6.84
C GLY A 61 27.40 -6.58 5.45
N VAL A 62 26.62 -6.16 4.44
CA VAL A 62 27.16 -5.82 3.11
C VAL A 62 28.03 -4.56 3.22
N ALA A 63 29.29 -4.69 2.80
CA ALA A 63 30.24 -3.59 2.74
C ALA A 63 30.40 -3.02 1.32
N GLY A 64 30.61 -1.70 1.25
CA GLY A 64 30.85 -0.96 0.01
C GLY A 64 29.58 -0.33 -0.57
N ASN A 65 29.62 0.99 -0.80
CA ASN A 65 28.47 1.75 -1.27
C ASN A 65 27.92 1.25 -2.62
N LEU A 66 28.81 0.81 -3.53
CA LEU A 66 28.41 0.22 -4.81
C LEU A 66 27.65 -1.09 -4.63
N ASN A 67 28.13 -1.98 -3.75
CA ASN A 67 27.47 -3.26 -3.48
C ASN A 67 26.12 -3.06 -2.80
N ILE A 68 26.03 -2.14 -1.83
CA ILE A 68 24.76 -1.79 -1.18
C ILE A 68 23.74 -1.30 -2.22
N GLY A 69 24.16 -0.46 -3.16
CA GLY A 69 23.30 0.02 -4.25
C GLY A 69 22.82 -1.11 -5.16
N LEU A 70 23.75 -1.96 -5.63
CA LEU A 70 23.43 -3.11 -6.50
C LEU A 70 22.50 -4.12 -5.82
N ILE A 71 22.75 -4.43 -4.54
CA ILE A 71 21.92 -5.35 -3.77
C ILE A 71 20.56 -4.73 -3.45
N SER A 72 20.51 -3.42 -3.15
CA SER A 72 19.24 -2.72 -2.93
C SER A 72 18.35 -2.71 -4.17
N ALA A 73 18.92 -2.83 -5.37
CA ALA A 73 18.14 -2.93 -6.61
C ALA A 73 17.35 -4.26 -6.72
N ILE A 74 17.84 -5.35 -6.12
CA ILE A 74 17.22 -6.68 -6.21
C ILE A 74 15.77 -6.65 -5.65
N PRO A 75 15.53 -6.17 -4.41
CA PRO A 75 14.18 -6.01 -3.87
C PRO A 75 13.25 -5.17 -4.73
N PHE A 76 13.74 -4.07 -5.35
CA PHE A 76 12.92 -3.24 -6.23
C PHE A 76 12.54 -4.00 -7.51
N ILE A 77 13.46 -4.76 -8.10
CA ILE A 77 13.17 -5.60 -9.27
C ILE A 77 12.13 -6.67 -8.91
N CYS A 78 12.29 -7.35 -7.77
CA CYS A 78 11.29 -8.29 -7.26
C CYS A 78 9.93 -7.61 -7.06
N ALA A 79 9.92 -6.39 -6.55
CA ALA A 79 8.70 -5.63 -6.35
C ALA A 79 8.00 -5.26 -7.67
N VAL A 80 8.75 -4.88 -8.70
CA VAL A 80 8.20 -4.62 -10.05
C VAL A 80 7.54 -5.88 -10.62
N ILE A 81 8.20 -7.03 -10.50
CA ILE A 81 7.66 -8.31 -10.99
C ILE A 81 6.39 -8.69 -10.23
N ALA A 82 6.42 -8.60 -8.89
CA ALA A 82 5.27 -8.91 -8.04
C ALA A 82 4.09 -7.97 -8.31
N MET A 83 4.35 -6.67 -8.44
CA MET A 83 3.34 -5.65 -8.77
C MET A 83 2.63 -5.99 -10.08
N ASN A 84 3.38 -6.39 -11.10
CA ASN A 84 2.82 -6.72 -12.40
C ASN A 84 2.00 -8.02 -12.37
N PHE A 85 2.47 -9.03 -11.63
CA PHE A 85 1.77 -10.30 -11.46
C PHE A 85 0.47 -10.14 -10.66
N PHE A 86 0.54 -9.51 -9.48
CA PHE A 86 -0.63 -9.26 -8.64
C PHE A 86 -1.60 -8.26 -9.27
N GLY A 87 -1.12 -7.27 -10.03
CA GLY A 87 -1.96 -6.39 -10.83
C GLY A 87 -2.82 -7.17 -11.82
N ARG A 88 -2.20 -8.03 -12.65
CA ARG A 88 -2.93 -8.88 -13.59
C ARG A 88 -3.87 -9.88 -12.91
N SER A 89 -3.44 -10.44 -11.78
CA SER A 89 -4.27 -11.37 -11.00
C SER A 89 -5.50 -10.65 -10.43
N ALA A 90 -5.32 -9.46 -9.86
CA ALA A 90 -6.40 -8.66 -9.30
C ALA A 90 -7.44 -8.29 -10.35
N ASP A 91 -6.99 -7.92 -11.55
CA ASP A 91 -7.87 -7.62 -12.68
C ASP A 91 -8.63 -8.86 -13.18
N ARG A 92 -7.98 -10.03 -13.21
CA ARG A 92 -8.59 -11.27 -13.69
C ARG A 92 -9.63 -11.84 -12.73
N TYR A 93 -9.33 -11.84 -11.42
CA TYR A 93 -10.21 -12.45 -10.41
C TYR A 93 -11.21 -11.46 -9.82
N ARG A 94 -11.01 -10.14 -10.00
CA ARG A 94 -11.85 -9.06 -9.46
C ARG A 94 -12.00 -9.07 -7.92
N GLU A 95 -11.19 -9.86 -7.23
CA GLU A 95 -11.14 -9.97 -5.76
C GLU A 95 -10.18 -8.93 -5.17
N ARG A 96 -10.50 -7.66 -5.35
CA ARG A 96 -9.58 -6.54 -5.07
C ARG A 96 -9.09 -6.52 -3.61
N ARG A 97 -9.89 -6.97 -2.64
CA ARG A 97 -9.52 -7.00 -1.21
C ARG A 97 -8.41 -7.98 -0.90
N TRP A 98 -8.58 -9.23 -1.33
CA TRP A 98 -7.61 -10.29 -1.05
C TRP A 98 -6.29 -9.99 -1.74
N HIS A 99 -6.33 -9.36 -2.91
CA HIS A 99 -5.14 -8.90 -3.61
C HIS A 99 -4.42 -7.71 -2.94
N LEU A 100 -5.02 -7.01 -1.97
CA LEU A 100 -4.30 -6.07 -1.09
C LEU A 100 -3.83 -6.74 0.21
N VAL A 101 -4.70 -7.54 0.84
CA VAL A 101 -4.42 -8.17 2.14
C VAL A 101 -3.28 -9.17 2.02
N VAL A 102 -3.29 -10.02 1.00
CA VAL A 102 -2.29 -11.08 0.84
C VAL A 102 -0.89 -10.50 0.65
N PRO A 103 -0.63 -9.58 -0.31
CA PRO A 103 0.68 -8.93 -0.42
C PRO A 103 1.08 -8.14 0.82
N ALA A 104 0.16 -7.46 1.50
CA ALA A 104 0.47 -6.72 2.72
C ALA A 104 0.96 -7.65 3.84
N LEU A 105 0.32 -8.82 4.01
CA LEU A 105 0.73 -9.83 4.99
C LEU A 105 2.07 -10.47 4.62
N PHE A 106 2.29 -10.82 3.35
CA PHE A 106 3.60 -11.27 2.88
C PHE A 106 4.67 -10.20 3.12
N GLY A 107 4.32 -8.93 2.93
CA GLY A 107 5.18 -7.79 3.20
C GLY A 107 5.59 -7.72 4.67
N ALA A 108 4.61 -7.84 5.58
CA ALA A 108 4.84 -7.84 7.02
C ALA A 108 5.69 -9.04 7.48
N ILE A 109 5.41 -10.24 6.97
CA ILE A 109 6.21 -11.45 7.23
C ILE A 109 7.65 -11.25 6.74
N GLY A 110 7.82 -10.67 5.55
CA GLY A 110 9.12 -10.32 4.98
C GLY A 110 9.93 -9.41 5.91
N PHE A 111 9.30 -8.35 6.44
CA PHE A 111 9.96 -7.46 7.40
C PHE A 111 10.36 -8.16 8.70
N VAL A 112 9.48 -8.99 9.28
CA VAL A 112 9.75 -9.69 10.54
C VAL A 112 10.89 -10.70 10.39
N ILE A 113 10.89 -11.47 9.31
CA ILE A 113 11.94 -12.46 9.05
C ILE A 113 13.25 -11.76 8.70
N ALA A 114 13.22 -10.70 7.88
CA ALA A 114 14.41 -9.92 7.57
C ALA A 114 15.04 -9.28 8.82
N ALA A 115 14.23 -8.84 9.79
CA ALA A 115 14.71 -8.27 11.04
C ALA A 115 15.37 -9.30 11.96
N THR A 116 14.90 -10.55 11.96
CA THR A 116 15.39 -11.62 12.84
C THR A 116 16.50 -12.47 12.23
N SER A 117 16.73 -12.37 10.92
CA SER A 117 17.67 -13.23 10.20
C SER A 117 19.13 -12.84 10.45
N PRO A 118 19.98 -13.76 10.95
CA PRO A 118 21.41 -13.52 11.08
C PRO A 118 22.17 -13.68 9.73
N ASP A 119 21.57 -14.38 8.77
CA ASP A 119 22.15 -14.58 7.43
C ASP A 119 21.78 -13.40 6.51
N PRO A 120 22.78 -12.69 5.93
CA PRO A 120 22.53 -11.55 5.04
C PRO A 120 21.71 -11.90 3.80
N THR A 121 21.91 -13.10 3.26
CA THR A 121 21.23 -13.58 2.04
C THR A 121 19.74 -13.81 2.32
N ILE A 122 19.44 -14.44 3.46
CA ILE A 122 18.07 -14.67 3.91
C ILE A 122 17.40 -13.32 4.19
N ALA A 123 18.08 -12.41 4.89
CA ALA A 123 17.57 -11.08 5.17
C ALA A 123 17.23 -10.32 3.89
N ILE A 124 18.09 -10.34 2.87
CA ILE A 124 17.84 -9.69 1.57
C ILE A 124 16.67 -10.36 0.82
N ALA A 125 16.57 -11.69 0.84
CA ALA A 125 15.46 -12.40 0.19
C ALA A 125 14.12 -12.03 0.82
N PHE A 126 14.02 -12.01 2.14
CA PHE A 126 12.79 -11.62 2.83
C PHE A 126 12.52 -10.11 2.79
N LEU A 127 13.56 -9.27 2.69
CA LEU A 127 13.41 -7.85 2.39
C LEU A 127 12.90 -7.63 0.96
N SER A 128 13.24 -8.52 0.01
CA SER A 128 12.67 -8.52 -1.33
C SER A 128 11.20 -8.87 -1.32
N LEU A 129 10.79 -9.82 -0.47
CA LEU A 129 9.39 -10.14 -0.23
C LEU A 129 8.65 -8.97 0.45
N ALA A 130 9.29 -8.30 1.40
CA ALA A 130 8.79 -7.08 2.04
C ALA A 130 8.52 -5.98 1.01
N ALA A 131 9.49 -5.76 0.11
CA ALA A 131 9.39 -4.82 -1.00
C ALA A 131 8.25 -5.16 -1.95
N ALA A 132 8.17 -6.44 -2.36
CA ALA A 132 7.11 -6.93 -3.19
C ALA A 132 5.73 -6.68 -2.57
N GLY A 133 5.55 -6.96 -1.30
CA GLY A 133 4.29 -6.71 -0.60
C GLY A 133 3.94 -5.23 -0.51
N ALA A 134 4.84 -4.41 0.05
CA ALA A 134 4.58 -2.99 0.33
C ALA A 134 4.35 -2.16 -0.94
N ILE A 135 5.18 -2.34 -1.97
CA ILE A 135 5.13 -1.55 -3.21
C ILE A 135 3.93 -1.97 -4.06
N THR A 136 3.58 -3.26 -4.07
CA THR A 136 2.42 -3.77 -4.83
C THR A 136 1.09 -3.28 -4.29
N CYS A 137 0.99 -3.01 -2.98
CA CYS A 137 -0.25 -2.54 -2.36
C CYS A 137 -0.64 -1.12 -2.83
N ALA A 138 0.34 -0.23 -3.07
CA ALA A 138 0.08 1.16 -3.47
C ALA A 138 -0.73 1.31 -4.78
N PRO A 139 -0.38 0.67 -5.91
CA PRO A 139 -1.16 0.74 -7.15
C PRO A 139 -2.48 -0.03 -7.06
N LEU A 140 -2.49 -1.19 -6.40
CA LEU A 140 -3.72 -1.98 -6.22
C LEU A 140 -4.76 -1.26 -5.38
N PHE A 141 -4.31 -0.48 -4.39
CA PHE A 141 -5.19 0.31 -3.54
C PHE A 141 -6.11 1.24 -4.34
N TRP A 142 -5.61 1.86 -5.42
CA TRP A 142 -6.40 2.80 -6.22
C TRP A 142 -7.60 2.16 -6.92
N SER A 143 -7.67 0.84 -7.00
CA SER A 143 -8.87 0.11 -7.45
C SER A 143 -10.03 0.18 -6.43
N LEU A 144 -9.77 0.50 -5.15
CA LEU A 144 -10.80 0.64 -4.12
C LEU A 144 -11.57 1.97 -4.20
N PRO A 145 -10.92 3.16 -4.09
CA PRO A 145 -11.62 4.43 -4.10
C PRO A 145 -12.34 4.68 -5.43
N THR A 146 -11.72 4.31 -6.55
CA THR A 146 -12.29 4.49 -7.89
C THR A 146 -13.54 3.63 -8.16
N ALA A 147 -13.79 2.59 -7.35
CA ALA A 147 -14.98 1.77 -7.50
C ALA A 147 -16.27 2.48 -7.03
N PHE A 148 -16.16 3.40 -6.07
CA PHE A 148 -17.33 4.06 -5.46
C PHE A 148 -17.31 5.59 -5.59
N LEU A 149 -16.16 6.22 -5.83
CA LEU A 149 -16.09 7.65 -6.13
C LEU A 149 -16.43 7.89 -7.61
N GLY A 150 -17.50 8.65 -7.87
CA GLY A 150 -17.90 9.11 -9.20
C GLY A 150 -18.25 10.60 -9.21
N GLY A 151 -18.28 11.20 -10.41
CA GLY A 151 -18.61 12.61 -10.60
C GLY A 151 -17.55 13.61 -10.09
N THR A 152 -17.92 14.88 -9.97
CA THR A 152 -17.03 15.99 -9.58
C THR A 152 -16.45 15.85 -8.17
N GLY A 153 -17.16 15.19 -7.25
CA GLY A 153 -16.63 14.87 -5.93
C GLY A 153 -15.45 13.89 -5.97
N ALA A 154 -15.42 12.95 -6.91
CA ALA A 154 -14.36 11.94 -6.97
C ALA A 154 -12.94 12.53 -6.98
N ALA A 155 -12.75 13.62 -7.73
CA ALA A 155 -11.47 14.32 -7.79
C ALA A 155 -11.04 14.88 -6.42
N ALA A 156 -11.97 15.48 -5.66
CA ALA A 156 -11.69 16.00 -4.32
C ALA A 156 -11.34 14.87 -3.33
N GLY A 157 -12.04 13.74 -3.39
CA GLY A 157 -11.75 12.56 -2.56
C GLY A 157 -10.39 11.95 -2.88
N ILE A 158 -10.07 11.79 -4.17
CA ILE A 158 -8.76 11.31 -4.64
C ILE A 158 -7.64 12.26 -4.19
N ALA A 159 -7.84 13.57 -4.34
CA ALA A 159 -6.88 14.57 -3.90
C ALA A 159 -6.64 14.47 -2.39
N LEU A 160 -7.70 14.38 -1.58
CA LEU A 160 -7.59 14.23 -0.12
C LEU A 160 -6.83 12.96 0.26
N ILE A 161 -7.18 11.81 -0.33
CA ILE A 161 -6.49 10.53 -0.07
C ILE A 161 -5.01 10.66 -0.43
N ASN A 162 -4.69 11.24 -1.58
CA ASN A 162 -3.31 11.42 -2.01
C ASN A 162 -2.53 12.37 -1.09
N SER A 163 -3.13 13.49 -0.67
CA SER A 163 -2.53 14.43 0.28
C SER A 163 -2.23 13.77 1.63
N VAL A 164 -3.18 13.02 2.19
CA VAL A 164 -2.96 12.28 3.45
C VAL A 164 -1.90 11.20 3.27
N GLY A 165 -1.91 10.47 2.15
CA GLY A 165 -0.89 9.48 1.85
C GLY A 165 0.53 10.08 1.78
N ASN A 166 0.68 11.26 1.17
CA ASN A 166 2.00 11.92 1.13
C ASN A 166 2.50 12.37 2.50
N LEU A 167 1.62 12.68 3.47
CA LEU A 167 2.06 12.92 4.86
C LEU A 167 2.75 11.69 5.46
N ALA A 168 2.38 10.48 5.04
CA ALA A 168 3.07 9.26 5.45
C ALA A 168 4.55 9.24 5.02
N GLY A 169 4.89 9.92 3.92
CA GLY A 169 6.27 10.07 3.46
C GLY A 169 7.14 10.92 4.39
N PHE A 170 6.54 11.80 5.19
CA PHE A 170 7.22 12.53 6.25
C PHE A 170 7.27 11.71 7.55
N VAL A 171 6.12 11.12 7.93
CA VAL A 171 5.99 10.39 9.20
C VAL A 171 6.81 9.10 9.20
N SER A 172 6.88 8.38 8.08
CA SER A 172 7.57 7.10 7.98
C SER A 172 9.06 7.18 8.31
N PRO A 173 9.89 7.99 7.62
CA PRO A 173 11.31 8.07 7.92
C PRO A 173 11.57 8.71 9.29
N TYR A 174 10.73 9.64 9.75
CA TYR A 174 10.83 10.20 11.10
C TYR A 174 10.62 9.13 12.17
N LEU A 175 9.56 8.32 12.07
CA LEU A 175 9.27 7.26 13.03
C LEU A 175 10.39 6.21 13.05
N VAL A 176 10.83 5.73 11.88
CA VAL A 176 11.89 4.73 11.79
C VAL A 176 13.23 5.30 12.31
N GLY A 177 13.53 6.56 12.00
CA GLY A 177 14.72 7.25 12.49
C GLY A 177 14.72 7.41 14.00
N TYR A 178 13.61 7.90 14.56
CA TYR A 178 13.44 8.04 16.01
C TYR A 178 13.56 6.70 16.74
N LEU A 179 12.95 5.64 16.21
CA LEU A 179 13.06 4.29 16.78
C LEU A 179 14.50 3.76 16.70
N LYS A 180 15.20 4.03 15.60
CA LYS A 180 16.61 3.66 15.45
C LYS A 180 17.50 4.43 16.43
N ASP A 181 17.26 5.72 16.63
CA ASP A 181 18.06 6.55 17.55
C ASP A 181 17.88 6.11 19.02
N LEU A 182 16.67 5.70 19.40
CA LEU A 182 16.39 5.19 20.74
C LEU A 182 16.99 3.80 21.01
N THR A 183 16.91 2.91 20.02
CA THR A 183 17.24 1.48 20.22
C THR A 183 18.62 1.11 19.72
N GLY A 184 19.25 1.96 18.92
CA GLY A 184 20.52 1.70 18.24
C GLY A 184 20.41 0.68 17.10
N THR A 185 19.24 0.11 16.83
CA THR A 185 19.06 -0.98 15.86
C THR A 185 18.04 -0.65 14.77
N THR A 186 18.25 -1.18 13.57
CA THR A 186 17.34 -1.02 12.43
C THR A 186 16.16 -2.01 12.47
N GLN A 187 16.25 -3.04 13.31
CA GLN A 187 15.24 -4.10 13.45
C GLN A 187 13.91 -3.56 13.96
N VAL A 188 13.93 -2.64 14.94
CA VAL A 188 12.72 -2.04 15.50
C VAL A 188 11.94 -1.25 14.44
N GLY A 189 12.66 -0.58 13.52
CA GLY A 189 12.06 0.06 12.36
C GLY A 189 11.32 -0.91 11.45
N MET A 190 11.91 -2.07 11.16
CA MET A 190 11.28 -3.12 10.34
C MET A 190 10.01 -3.67 11.02
N TYR A 191 10.04 -3.91 12.33
CA TYR A 191 8.84 -4.36 13.07
C TYR A 191 7.73 -3.32 13.07
N ALA A 192 8.06 -2.03 13.21
CA ALA A 192 7.08 -0.96 13.10
C ALA A 192 6.41 -0.96 11.71
N LEU A 193 7.21 -1.04 10.63
CA LEU A 193 6.69 -1.11 9.27
C LEU A 193 5.83 -2.37 9.04
N ALA A 194 6.23 -3.52 9.59
CA ALA A 194 5.43 -4.74 9.55
C ALA A 194 4.07 -4.55 10.25
N ALA A 195 4.06 -3.97 11.45
CA ALA A 195 2.83 -3.72 12.19
C ALA A 195 1.89 -2.77 11.43
N ILE A 196 2.43 -1.73 10.80
CA ILE A 196 1.64 -0.79 10.00
C ILE A 196 1.02 -1.48 8.77
N LEU A 197 1.76 -2.37 8.09
CA LEU A 197 1.22 -3.16 6.98
C LEU A 197 0.09 -4.09 7.43
N VAL A 198 0.24 -4.74 8.60
CA VAL A 198 -0.82 -5.57 9.18
C VAL A 198 -2.05 -4.74 9.53
N VAL A 199 -1.88 -3.57 10.13
CA VAL A 199 -2.99 -2.64 10.40
C VAL A 199 -3.68 -2.22 9.10
N GLY A 200 -2.92 -1.89 8.05
CA GLY A 200 -3.47 -1.60 6.73
C GLY A 200 -4.27 -2.77 6.16
N ALA A 201 -3.76 -4.01 6.27
CA ALA A 201 -4.46 -5.21 5.84
C ALA A 201 -5.77 -5.44 6.62
N ILE A 202 -5.76 -5.26 7.94
CA ILE A 202 -6.98 -5.36 8.78
C ILE A 202 -8.00 -4.31 8.36
N LEU A 203 -7.58 -3.06 8.15
CA LEU A 203 -8.46 -1.99 7.70
C LEU A 203 -9.09 -2.31 6.33
N VAL A 204 -8.34 -2.89 5.39
CA VAL A 204 -8.89 -3.34 4.10
C VAL A 204 -10.00 -4.39 4.29
N LEU A 205 -9.87 -5.29 5.26
CA LEU A 205 -10.91 -6.27 5.57
C LEU A 205 -12.19 -5.63 6.10
N THR A 206 -12.11 -4.48 6.78
CA THR A 206 -13.29 -3.74 7.29
C THR A 206 -14.09 -3.06 6.19
N VAL A 207 -13.52 -2.86 5.00
CA VAL A 207 -14.25 -2.28 3.86
C VAL A 207 -15.41 -3.24 3.53
N PRO A 208 -16.60 -2.84 3.05
CA PRO A 208 -17.70 -3.78 2.72
C PRO A 208 -17.59 -4.51 1.36
N PRO A 209 -17.66 -5.87 1.29
CA PRO A 209 -17.44 -6.68 0.06
C PRO A 209 -18.20 -6.20 -1.18
N LYS A 210 -19.45 -5.83 -0.95
CA LYS A 210 -20.42 -5.40 -1.97
C LYS A 210 -20.04 -4.10 -2.68
N LEU A 211 -19.13 -3.29 -2.11
CA LEU A 211 -18.69 -2.02 -2.69
C LEU A 211 -17.47 -2.17 -3.61
N VAL A 212 -16.78 -3.32 -3.57
CA VAL A 212 -15.42 -3.45 -4.12
C VAL A 212 -15.29 -4.62 -5.09
N ASN A 213 -15.90 -5.76 -4.80
CA ASN A 213 -15.86 -6.93 -5.69
C ASN A 213 -16.96 -6.81 -6.75
N ARG A 214 -16.85 -5.81 -7.63
CA ARG A 214 -17.72 -5.66 -8.80
C ARG A 214 -17.04 -6.21 -10.04
#